data_AF-A0A963QPR3-F1
#
_entry.id   AF-A0A963QPR3-F1
#
_cell.length_a   1.000
_cell.length_b   1.000
_cell.length_c   1.000
_cell.angle_alpha   90.00
_cell.angle_beta   90.00
_cell.angle_gamma   90.00
#
_symmetry.space_group_name_H-M   'P 1'
#
loop_
_entity.id
_entity.type
_entity.pdbx_description
1 polymer ?
#
loop_
_entity_poly.entity_id
_entity_poly.type
_entity_poly.pdbx_seq_one_letter_code
_entity_poly.pdbx_strand_id
1 'polypeptide(L)'
;MIRLVVWLGLAVLAFVAIGAEVDRQSRYMPQLARHVPAPFQSFALAHETAAALDHGENRKALALARQLVRQRPIPAENLTLLAMAELANGKEAAGLQTISLAGERGWRVWPLQVTMLQIAMAEHDNEEAAKRLAAMWAIPEDRMVIDDYTAALLSTPEGREAFAVRLAEGGIWTRAFVQRAQAPNAAANDATVLERAETISSAER
;
A
#
# COMPACT_ATOMS: atom_id res chain seq x y z
N MET A 1 51.27 -10.90 4.60
CA MET A 1 50.22 -10.99 3.55
C MET A 1 48.84 -11.29 4.14
N ILE A 2 48.67 -12.35 4.94
CA ILE A 2 47.37 -12.72 5.53
C ILE A 2 46.68 -11.56 6.27
N ARG A 3 47.42 -10.81 7.12
CA ARG A 3 46.87 -9.66 7.85
C ARG A 3 46.30 -8.57 6.94
N LEU A 4 46.96 -8.28 5.81
CA LEU A 4 46.50 -7.26 4.86
C LEU A 4 45.21 -7.69 4.16
N VAL A 5 45.13 -8.96 3.74
CA VAL A 5 43.93 -9.53 3.12
C VAL A 5 42.75 -9.47 4.08
N VAL A 6 42.95 -9.81 5.36
CA VAL A 6 41.91 -9.72 6.39
C VAL A 6 41.44 -8.27 6.58
N TRP A 7 42.36 -7.31 6.71
CA TRP A 7 42.00 -5.90 6.86
C TRP A 7 41.25 -5.35 5.65
N LEU A 8 41.66 -5.72 4.44
CA LEU A 8 40.98 -5.31 3.21
C LEU A 8 39.58 -5.93 3.12
N GLY A 9 39.43 -7.21 3.49
CA GLY A 9 38.12 -7.85 3.59
C GLY A 9 37.20 -7.17 4.60
N LEU A 10 37.71 -6.82 5.79
CA LEU A 10 36.96 -6.08 6.81
C LEU A 10 36.57 -4.67 6.33
N ALA A 11 37.46 -3.98 5.61
CA ALA A 11 37.16 -2.66 5.06
C ALA A 11 36.05 -2.72 4.00
N VAL A 12 36.08 -3.72 3.12
CA VAL A 12 35.01 -3.94 2.13
C VAL A 12 33.68 -4.28 2.81
N LEU A 13 33.69 -5.15 3.82
CA LEU A 13 32.49 -5.49 4.59
C LEU A 13 31.90 -4.26 5.30
N ALA A 14 32.76 -3.46 5.94
CA ALA A 14 32.34 -2.22 6.60
C ALA A 14 31.72 -1.24 5.61
N PHE A 15 32.31 -1.07 4.42
CA PHE A 15 31.75 -0.23 3.37
C PHE A 15 30.36 -0.69 2.92
N VAL A 16 30.17 -2.00 2.69
CA VAL A 16 28.87 -2.58 2.31
C VAL A 16 27.84 -2.37 3.42
N ALA A 17 28.21 -2.62 4.67
CA ALA A 17 27.32 -2.47 5.82
C ALA A 17 26.88 -1.01 6.01
N ILE A 18 27.81 -0.05 5.90
CA ILE A 18 27.50 1.38 5.97
C ILE A 18 26.56 1.78 4.84
N GLY A 19 26.86 1.39 3.60
CA GLY A 19 26.00 1.70 2.45
C GLY A 19 24.57 1.18 2.62
N ALA A 20 24.42 -0.07 3.06
CA ALA A 20 23.13 -0.69 3.31
C ALA A 20 22.37 -0.03 4.47
N GLU A 21 23.06 0.36 5.55
CA GLU A 21 22.42 0.99 6.70
C GLU A 21 22.01 2.44 6.40
N VAL A 22 22.81 3.20 5.65
CA VAL A 22 22.44 4.55 5.21
C VAL A 22 21.21 4.50 4.29
N ASP A 23 21.12 3.53 3.38
CA ASP A 23 19.90 3.32 2.60
C ASP A 23 18.70 2.94 3.47
N ARG A 24 18.88 2.00 4.40
CA ARG A 24 17.81 1.62 5.34
C ARG A 24 17.32 2.81 6.16
N GLN A 25 18.23 3.65 6.64
CA GLN A 25 17.89 4.83 7.42
C GLN A 25 17.18 5.90 6.57
N SER A 26 17.46 5.95 5.27
CA SER A 26 16.73 6.84 4.34
C SER A 26 15.23 6.56 4.30
N ARG A 27 14.80 5.34 4.68
CA ARG A 27 13.37 5.01 4.85
C ARG A 27 12.67 5.96 5.82
N TYR A 28 13.33 6.34 6.90
CA TYR A 28 12.76 7.21 7.94
C TYR A 28 13.24 8.66 7.82
N MET A 29 14.38 8.89 7.15
CA MET A 29 14.99 10.20 6.96
C MET A 29 15.27 10.44 5.46
N PRO A 30 14.28 10.91 4.68
CA PRO A 30 14.42 11.06 3.22
C PRO A 30 15.63 11.91 2.80
N GLN A 31 16.03 12.88 3.63
CA GLN A 31 17.23 13.71 3.43
C GLN A 31 18.56 12.94 3.32
N LEU A 32 18.62 11.68 3.77
CA LEU A 32 19.79 10.82 3.61
C LEU A 32 19.90 10.19 2.22
N ALA A 33 18.82 10.18 1.42
CA ALA A 33 18.80 9.53 0.10
C ALA A 33 19.96 9.98 -0.80
N ARG A 34 20.27 11.29 -0.82
CA ARG A 34 21.37 11.89 -1.58
C ARG A 34 22.78 11.41 -1.19
N HIS A 35 22.92 10.80 -0.01
CA HIS A 35 24.19 10.29 0.51
C HIS A 35 24.35 8.78 0.33
N VAL A 36 23.30 8.09 -0.12
CA VAL A 36 23.34 6.65 -0.38
C VAL A 36 24.11 6.41 -1.69
N PRO A 37 25.20 5.63 -1.69
CA PRO A 37 25.91 5.32 -2.93
C PRO A 37 25.00 4.52 -3.87
N ALA A 38 25.09 4.80 -5.17
CA ALA A 38 24.24 4.22 -6.22
C ALA A 38 23.94 2.69 -6.12
N PRO A 39 24.91 1.79 -5.80
CA PRO A 39 24.61 0.36 -5.71
C PRO A 39 23.72 -0.02 -4.51
N PHE A 40 23.61 0.85 -3.50
CA PHE A 40 22.81 0.62 -2.29
C PHE A 40 21.48 1.38 -2.30
N GLN A 41 21.20 2.22 -3.31
CA GLN A 41 20.00 3.05 -3.36
C GLN A 41 18.74 2.24 -3.61
N SER A 42 18.15 1.69 -2.56
CA SER A 42 16.87 1.00 -2.65
C SER A 42 15.76 1.87 -2.08
N PHE A 43 15.77 2.13 -0.77
CA PHE A 43 14.77 2.98 -0.14
C PHE A 43 14.89 4.44 -0.63
N ALA A 44 16.12 4.89 -0.93
CA ALA A 44 16.36 6.18 -1.54
C ALA A 44 15.61 6.35 -2.87
N LEU A 45 15.71 5.36 -3.78
CA LEU A 45 15.02 5.42 -5.07
C LEU A 45 13.49 5.40 -4.93
N ALA A 46 12.95 4.68 -3.94
CA ALA A 46 11.51 4.68 -3.69
C ALA A 46 11.02 6.07 -3.29
N HIS A 47 11.72 6.73 -2.36
CA HIS A 47 11.42 8.11 -1.94
C HIS A 47 11.56 9.12 -3.07
N GLU A 48 12.64 9.05 -3.85
CA GLU A 48 12.83 9.94 -5.00
C GLU A 48 11.78 9.72 -6.09
N THR A 49 11.34 8.48 -6.30
CA THR A 49 10.27 8.16 -7.24
C THR A 49 8.95 8.76 -6.78
N ALA A 50 8.60 8.58 -5.51
CA ALA A 50 7.38 9.16 -4.93
C ALA A 50 7.39 10.70 -5.02
N ALA A 51 8.49 11.34 -4.61
CA ALA A 51 8.63 12.80 -4.71
C ALA A 51 8.53 13.30 -6.16
N ALA A 52 9.09 12.56 -7.13
CA ALA A 52 8.96 12.90 -8.54
C ALA A 52 7.51 12.76 -9.06
N LEU A 53 6.74 11.78 -8.56
CA LEU A 53 5.31 11.67 -8.85
C LEU A 53 4.53 12.85 -8.27
N ASP A 54 4.78 13.19 -7.00
CA ASP A 54 4.10 14.29 -6.29
C ASP A 54 4.36 15.65 -6.95
N HIS A 55 5.56 15.87 -7.46
CA HIS A 55 5.92 17.10 -8.19
C HIS A 55 5.53 17.11 -9.68
N GLY A 56 4.89 16.04 -10.18
CA GLY A 56 4.51 15.93 -11.60
C GLY A 56 5.70 15.76 -12.56
N GLU A 57 6.87 15.34 -12.06
CA GLU A 57 8.08 15.07 -12.84
C GLU A 57 8.00 13.68 -13.53
N ASN A 58 6.91 13.44 -14.27
CA ASN A 58 6.49 12.10 -14.72
C ASN A 58 7.62 11.30 -15.41
N ARG A 59 8.37 11.93 -16.33
CA ARG A 59 9.48 11.24 -17.03
C ARG A 59 10.60 10.78 -16.09
N LYS A 60 10.92 11.60 -15.08
CA LYS A 60 11.92 11.28 -14.06
C LYS A 60 11.40 10.19 -13.13
N ALA A 61 10.15 10.30 -12.67
CA ALA A 61 9.49 9.28 -11.87
C ALA A 61 9.55 7.91 -12.54
N LEU A 62 9.24 7.83 -13.84
CA LEU A 62 9.29 6.58 -14.59
C LEU A 62 10.72 6.02 -14.72
N ALA A 63 11.72 6.87 -14.92
CA ALA A 63 13.11 6.43 -15.00
C ALA A 63 13.59 5.85 -13.65
N LEU A 64 13.27 6.52 -12.54
CA LEU A 64 13.60 6.09 -11.18
C LEU A 64 12.86 4.80 -10.81
N ALA A 65 11.56 4.71 -11.09
CA ALA A 65 10.77 3.51 -10.80
C ALA A 65 11.30 2.27 -11.55
N ARG A 66 11.71 2.43 -12.82
CA ARG A 66 12.34 1.36 -13.59
C ARG A 66 13.70 0.94 -13.03
N GLN A 67 14.48 1.89 -12.53
CA GLN A 67 15.73 1.57 -11.84
C GLN A 67 15.46 0.81 -10.54
N LEU A 68 14.49 1.26 -9.75
CA LEU A 68 14.07 0.63 -8.50
C LEU A 68 13.64 -0.82 -8.72
N VAL A 69 12.75 -1.08 -9.69
CA VAL A 69 12.28 -2.44 -10.00
C VAL A 69 13.41 -3.32 -10.55
N ARG A 70 14.34 -2.77 -11.36
CA ARG A 70 15.53 -3.54 -11.80
C ARG A 70 16.43 -3.96 -10.65
N GLN A 71 16.58 -3.12 -9.62
CA GLN A 71 17.39 -3.44 -8.45
C GLN A 71 16.66 -4.36 -7.47
N ARG A 72 15.35 -4.16 -7.28
CA ARG A 72 14.51 -4.91 -6.35
C ARG A 72 13.14 -5.19 -6.96
N PRO A 73 13.00 -6.27 -7.75
CA PRO A 73 11.77 -6.57 -8.47
C PRO A 73 10.69 -7.21 -7.59
N ILE A 74 11.02 -7.63 -6.37
CA ILE A 74 10.14 -8.44 -5.50
C ILE A 74 9.07 -7.60 -4.76
N PRO A 75 9.40 -6.46 -4.10
CA PRO A 75 8.44 -5.71 -3.31
C PRO A 75 7.28 -5.15 -4.16
N ALA A 76 6.05 -5.30 -3.67
CA ALA A 76 4.85 -4.81 -4.36
C ALA A 76 4.77 -3.28 -4.38
N GLU A 77 5.37 -2.62 -3.40
CA GLU A 77 5.51 -1.16 -3.32
C GLU A 77 6.28 -0.61 -4.52
N ASN A 78 7.36 -1.29 -4.92
CA ASN A 78 8.19 -0.87 -6.05
C ASN A 78 7.42 -0.98 -7.37
N LEU A 79 6.63 -2.06 -7.53
CA LEU A 79 5.75 -2.20 -8.69
C LEU A 79 4.62 -1.18 -8.67
N THR A 80 4.07 -0.86 -7.51
CA THR A 80 3.04 0.17 -7.37
C THR A 80 3.56 1.52 -7.84
N LEU A 81 4.78 1.91 -7.41
CA LEU A 81 5.44 3.13 -7.90
C LEU A 81 5.70 3.10 -9.41
N LEU A 82 6.08 1.95 -9.97
CA LEU A 82 6.24 1.81 -11.42
C LEU A 82 4.91 1.97 -12.15
N ALA A 83 3.84 1.33 -11.68
CA ALA A 83 2.51 1.45 -12.26
C ALA A 83 2.03 2.90 -12.25
N MET A 84 2.14 3.59 -11.11
CA MET A 84 1.78 5.00 -10.99
C MET A 84 2.59 5.87 -11.95
N ALA A 85 3.90 5.62 -12.08
CA ALA A 85 4.74 6.35 -13.02
C ALA A 85 4.40 6.03 -14.49
N GLU A 86 4.00 4.81 -14.82
CA GLU A 86 3.53 4.44 -16.16
C GLU A 86 2.23 5.16 -16.52
N LEU A 87 1.24 5.14 -15.62
CA LEU A 87 -0.01 5.86 -15.75
C LEU A 87 0.22 7.37 -15.93
N ALA A 88 1.08 7.98 -15.10
CA ALA A 88 1.44 9.40 -15.20
C ALA A 88 2.14 9.78 -16.52
N ASN A 89 2.73 8.81 -17.24
CA ASN A 89 3.32 9.01 -18.57
C ASN A 89 2.38 8.58 -19.70
N GLY A 90 1.09 8.41 -19.44
CA GLY A 90 0.10 8.01 -20.44
C GLY A 90 0.24 6.56 -20.92
N LYS A 91 0.95 5.70 -20.18
CA LYS A 91 1.14 4.28 -20.51
C LYS A 91 0.10 3.43 -19.80
N GLU A 92 -1.16 3.71 -20.09
CA GLU A 92 -2.32 3.16 -19.37
C GLU A 92 -2.30 1.63 -19.31
N ALA A 93 -2.20 0.95 -20.46
CA ALA A 93 -2.19 -0.52 -20.51
C ALA A 93 -1.04 -1.15 -19.71
N ALA A 94 0.16 -0.56 -19.76
CA ALA A 94 1.30 -1.02 -18.99
C ALA A 94 1.10 -0.79 -17.48
N GLY A 95 0.63 0.40 -17.11
CA GLY A 95 0.36 0.75 -15.72
C GLY A 95 -0.70 -0.17 -15.08
N LEU A 96 -1.78 -0.47 -15.80
CA LEU A 96 -2.82 -1.40 -15.35
C LEU A 96 -2.31 -2.84 -15.23
N GLN A 97 -1.43 -3.28 -16.13
CA GLN A 97 -0.79 -4.58 -16.01
C GLN A 97 0.15 -4.64 -14.79
N THR A 98 0.95 -3.60 -14.59
CA THR A 98 1.90 -3.52 -13.48
C THR A 98 1.18 -3.44 -12.13
N ILE A 99 0.08 -2.69 -12.03
CA ILE A 99 -0.69 -2.60 -10.77
C ILE A 99 -1.37 -3.92 -10.43
N SER A 100 -1.88 -4.66 -11.43
CA SER A 100 -2.41 -6.01 -11.22
C SER A 100 -1.33 -6.95 -10.65
N LEU A 101 -0.13 -6.93 -11.22
CA LEU A 101 1.00 -7.72 -10.74
C LEU A 101 1.44 -7.31 -9.32
N ALA A 102 1.36 -6.02 -8.99
CA ALA A 102 1.59 -5.55 -7.63
C ALA A 102 0.53 -6.10 -6.66
N GLY A 103 -0.74 -6.12 -7.10
CA GLY A 103 -1.89 -6.70 -6.43
C GLY A 103 -1.69 -8.15 -5.99
N GLU A 104 -1.10 -8.96 -6.87
CA GLU A 104 -0.80 -10.38 -6.61
C GLU A 104 0.30 -10.56 -5.54
N ARG A 105 1.20 -9.59 -5.37
CA ARG A 105 2.37 -9.71 -4.49
C ARG A 105 2.18 -9.11 -3.10
N GLY A 106 1.39 -8.05 -3.00
CA GLY A 106 1.33 -7.24 -1.77
C GLY A 106 -0.08 -6.86 -1.39
N TRP A 107 -0.70 -7.65 -0.52
CA TRP A 107 -2.04 -7.34 0.01
C TRP A 107 -2.06 -6.14 0.98
N ARG A 108 -0.92 -5.65 1.48
CA ARG A 108 -0.89 -4.59 2.52
C ARG A 108 -0.25 -3.27 2.08
N VAL A 109 -0.10 -3.05 0.78
CA VAL A 109 0.45 -1.80 0.26
C VAL A 109 -0.66 -0.76 0.16
N TRP A 110 -0.58 0.31 0.95
CA TRP A 110 -1.68 1.28 1.07
C TRP A 110 -2.12 1.91 -0.27
N PRO A 111 -1.23 2.52 -1.08
CA PRO A 111 -1.65 3.09 -2.37
C PRO A 111 -2.30 2.08 -3.31
N LEU A 112 -1.85 0.82 -3.24
CA LEU A 112 -2.41 -0.29 -4.01
C LEU A 112 -3.81 -0.69 -3.50
N GLN A 113 -4.03 -0.73 -2.19
CA GLN A 113 -5.36 -0.99 -1.63
C GLN A 113 -6.36 0.09 -2.03
N VAL A 114 -5.97 1.37 -1.96
CA VAL A 114 -6.81 2.49 -2.43
C VAL A 114 -7.14 2.35 -3.91
N THR A 115 -6.14 2.11 -4.75
CA THR A 115 -6.34 1.97 -6.20
C THR A 115 -7.24 0.79 -6.53
N MET A 116 -7.01 -0.37 -5.90
CA MET A 116 -7.84 -1.56 -6.14
C MET A 116 -9.26 -1.42 -5.61
N LEU A 117 -9.45 -0.72 -4.49
CA LEU A 117 -10.77 -0.37 -3.98
C LEU A 117 -11.54 0.51 -4.98
N GLN A 118 -10.90 1.54 -5.51
CA GLN A 118 -11.51 2.43 -6.51
C GLN A 118 -11.93 1.66 -7.77
N ILE A 119 -11.07 0.76 -8.27
CA ILE A 119 -11.38 -0.09 -9.43
C ILE A 119 -12.59 -0.97 -9.11
N ALA A 120 -12.59 -1.69 -7.98
CA ALA A 120 -13.69 -2.56 -7.57
C ALA A 120 -15.01 -1.78 -7.41
N MET A 121 -14.97 -0.59 -6.82
CA MET A 121 -16.14 0.27 -6.70
C MET A 121 -16.66 0.76 -8.06
N ALA A 122 -15.77 1.11 -9.00
CA ALA A 122 -16.14 1.53 -10.34
C ALA A 122 -16.74 0.38 -11.17
N GLU A 123 -16.30 -0.85 -10.93
CA GLU A 123 -16.81 -2.07 -11.56
C GLU A 123 -18.04 -2.65 -10.84
N HIS A 124 -18.49 -2.01 -9.74
CA HIS A 124 -19.55 -2.50 -8.86
C HIS A 124 -19.28 -3.88 -8.24
N ASP A 125 -18.01 -4.28 -8.15
CA ASP A 125 -17.57 -5.47 -7.41
C ASP A 125 -17.52 -5.17 -5.91
N ASN A 126 -18.69 -5.20 -5.29
CA ASN A 126 -18.86 -4.87 -3.87
C ASN A 126 -18.12 -5.86 -2.94
N GLU A 127 -17.92 -7.11 -3.37
CA GLU A 127 -17.22 -8.12 -2.57
C GLU A 127 -15.72 -7.79 -2.49
N GLU A 128 -15.09 -7.53 -3.64
CA GLU A 128 -13.69 -7.15 -3.67
C GLU A 128 -13.49 -5.76 -3.03
N ALA A 129 -14.39 -4.80 -3.27
CA ALA A 129 -14.35 -3.50 -2.61
C ALA A 129 -14.41 -3.64 -1.07
N ALA A 130 -15.35 -4.42 -0.53
CA ALA A 130 -15.46 -4.66 0.90
C ALA A 130 -14.18 -5.28 1.48
N LYS A 131 -13.59 -6.23 0.76
CA LYS A 131 -12.33 -6.90 1.14
C LYS A 131 -11.16 -5.92 1.19
N ARG A 132 -11.01 -5.06 0.18
CA ARG A 132 -9.96 -4.02 0.13
C ARG A 132 -10.14 -2.99 1.24
N LEU A 133 -11.38 -2.55 1.48
CA LEU A 133 -11.69 -1.62 2.56
C LEU A 133 -11.41 -2.22 3.94
N ALA A 134 -11.77 -3.49 4.18
CA ALA A 134 -11.43 -4.20 5.41
C ALA A 134 -9.92 -4.29 5.63
N ALA A 135 -9.15 -4.52 4.57
CA ALA A 135 -7.69 -4.50 4.63
C ALA A 135 -7.13 -3.11 4.98
N MET A 136 -7.74 -2.04 4.47
CA MET A 136 -7.37 -0.66 4.82
C MET A 136 -7.65 -0.36 6.30
N TRP A 137 -8.79 -0.81 6.85
CA TRP A 137 -9.10 -0.69 8.28
C TRP A 137 -8.12 -1.47 9.19
N ALA A 138 -7.39 -2.45 8.66
CA ALA A 138 -6.34 -3.15 9.41
C ALA A 138 -5.02 -2.37 9.52
N ILE A 139 -4.82 -1.33 8.70
CA ILE A 139 -3.59 -0.55 8.64
C ILE A 139 -3.78 0.75 9.44
N PRO A 140 -2.89 1.09 10.38
CA PRO A 140 -2.95 2.36 11.10
C PRO A 140 -2.44 3.51 10.21
N GLU A 141 -3.23 3.90 9.21
CA GLU A 141 -2.96 5.02 8.29
C GLU A 141 -4.05 6.10 8.41
N ASP A 142 -4.05 7.11 7.53
CA ASP A 142 -4.98 8.24 7.51
C ASP A 142 -6.46 7.80 7.57
N ARG A 143 -7.07 7.98 8.75
CA ARG A 143 -8.45 7.56 9.00
C ARG A 143 -9.47 8.34 8.19
N MET A 144 -9.19 9.59 7.82
CA MET A 144 -10.14 10.43 7.08
C MET A 144 -10.40 9.84 5.70
N VAL A 145 -9.34 9.38 5.02
CA VAL A 145 -9.45 8.72 3.71
C VAL A 145 -10.23 7.41 3.81
N ILE A 146 -10.00 6.61 4.86
CA ILE A 146 -10.74 5.36 5.10
C ILE A 146 -12.23 5.64 5.30
N ASP A 147 -12.57 6.68 6.07
CA ASP A 147 -13.95 7.04 6.38
C ASP A 147 -14.72 7.44 5.12
N ASP A 148 -14.10 8.19 4.21
CA ASP A 148 -14.73 8.61 2.93
C ASP A 148 -15.06 7.39 2.06
N TYR A 149 -14.12 6.47 1.87
CA TYR A 149 -14.37 5.24 1.11
C TYR A 149 -15.39 4.33 1.80
N THR A 150 -15.38 4.30 3.13
CA THR A 150 -16.37 3.55 3.91
C THR A 150 -17.76 4.13 3.67
N ALA A 151 -17.93 5.44 3.78
CA ALA A 151 -19.21 6.10 3.51
C ALA A 151 -19.69 5.84 2.07
N ALA A 152 -18.78 5.90 1.10
CA ALA A 152 -19.09 5.66 -0.30
C ALA A 152 -19.54 4.20 -0.56
N LEU A 153 -18.82 3.20 -0.05
CA LEU A 153 -19.21 1.78 -0.20
C LEU A 153 -20.53 1.49 0.52
N LEU A 154 -20.70 1.98 1.75
CA LEU A 154 -21.90 1.72 2.56
C LEU A 154 -23.14 2.52 2.11
N SER A 155 -22.99 3.43 1.14
CA SER A 155 -24.11 4.17 0.57
C SER A 155 -25.07 3.27 -0.22
N THR A 156 -24.58 2.15 -0.76
CA THR A 156 -25.39 1.18 -1.52
C THR A 156 -25.84 0.00 -0.64
N PRO A 157 -27.03 -0.57 -0.89
CA PRO A 157 -27.46 -1.80 -0.22
C PRO A 157 -26.48 -2.97 -0.39
N GLU A 158 -25.95 -3.15 -1.60
CA GLU A 158 -25.05 -4.24 -1.96
C GLU A 158 -23.68 -4.09 -1.27
N GLY A 159 -23.18 -2.85 -1.16
CA GLY A 159 -21.95 -2.56 -0.44
C GLY A 159 -22.09 -2.80 1.07
N ARG A 160 -23.24 -2.46 1.65
CA ARG A 160 -23.54 -2.79 3.06
C ARG A 160 -23.58 -4.29 3.30
N GLU A 161 -24.22 -5.05 2.40
CA GLU A 161 -24.28 -6.51 2.51
C GLU A 161 -22.89 -7.15 2.42
N ALA A 162 -22.11 -6.79 1.40
CA ALA A 162 -20.76 -7.31 1.20
C ALA A 162 -19.84 -6.98 2.39
N PHE A 163 -19.93 -5.77 2.93
CA PHE A 163 -19.14 -5.37 4.09
C PHE A 163 -19.62 -6.03 5.39
N ALA A 164 -20.92 -6.29 5.55
CA ALA A 164 -21.46 -7.03 6.69
C ALA A 164 -21.00 -8.50 6.69
N VAL A 165 -20.94 -9.15 5.53
CA VAL A 165 -20.37 -10.50 5.39
C VAL A 165 -18.92 -10.52 5.88
N ARG A 166 -18.09 -9.57 5.43
CA ARG A 166 -16.71 -9.43 5.92
C ARG A 166 -16.66 -9.22 7.42
N LEU A 167 -17.52 -8.37 7.95
CA LEU A 167 -17.56 -8.08 9.38
C LEU A 167 -17.91 -9.33 10.21
N ALA A 168 -18.81 -10.17 9.70
CA ALA A 168 -19.19 -11.45 10.32
C ALA A 168 -18.05 -12.48 10.29
N GLU A 169 -17.25 -12.53 9.21
CA GLU A 169 -16.02 -13.33 9.14
C GLU A 169 -14.98 -12.89 10.19
N GLY A 170 -14.99 -11.59 10.53
CA GLY A 170 -14.13 -11.00 11.54
C GLY A 170 -12.71 -10.71 11.07
N GLY A 171 -11.84 -10.35 12.02
CA GLY A 171 -10.43 -10.06 11.76
C GLY A 171 -9.85 -8.96 12.65
N ILE A 172 -8.58 -8.65 12.44
CA ILE A 172 -7.85 -7.64 13.23
C ILE A 172 -8.45 -6.23 13.04
N TRP A 173 -9.07 -5.97 11.88
CA TRP A 173 -9.69 -4.70 11.51
C TRP A 173 -11.06 -4.45 12.17
N THR A 174 -11.79 -5.53 12.50
CA THR A 174 -13.19 -5.48 12.96
C THR A 174 -13.37 -4.55 14.16
N ARG A 175 -12.45 -4.62 15.14
CA ARG A 175 -12.51 -3.77 16.33
C ARG A 175 -12.43 -2.28 15.99
N ALA A 176 -11.55 -1.91 15.07
CA ALA A 176 -11.36 -0.51 14.69
C ALA A 176 -12.62 0.03 13.98
N PHE A 177 -13.22 -0.75 13.09
CA PHE A 177 -14.46 -0.39 12.43
C PHE A 177 -15.63 -0.29 13.42
N VAL A 178 -15.84 -1.30 14.28
CA VAL A 178 -16.94 -1.29 15.28
C VAL A 178 -16.83 -0.10 16.21
N GLN A 179 -15.63 0.23 16.68
CA GLN A 179 -15.42 1.40 17.52
C GLN A 179 -15.83 2.71 16.83
N ARG A 180 -15.57 2.84 15.52
CA ARG A 180 -16.01 3.99 14.71
C ARG A 180 -17.52 3.96 14.47
N ALA A 181 -18.08 2.80 14.15
CA ALA A 181 -19.51 2.60 13.91
C ALA A 181 -20.39 2.84 15.16
N GLN A 182 -19.80 2.79 16.37
CA GLN A 182 -20.48 3.07 17.64
C GLN A 182 -20.20 4.49 18.15
N ALA A 183 -19.45 5.31 17.42
CA ALA A 183 -19.19 6.69 17.82
C ALA A 183 -20.49 7.52 17.80
N PRO A 184 -20.61 8.59 18.62
CA PRO A 184 -21.83 9.41 18.69
C PRO A 184 -22.27 10.02 17.34
N ASN A 185 -21.34 10.16 16.41
CA ASN A 185 -21.53 10.72 15.07
C ASN A 185 -21.47 9.65 13.96
N ALA A 186 -21.61 8.37 14.30
CA ALA A 186 -21.61 7.28 13.33
C ALA A 186 -22.76 7.45 12.31
N ALA A 187 -22.51 7.00 11.08
CA ALA A 187 -23.51 7.09 10.03
C ALA A 187 -24.60 6.02 10.23
N ALA A 188 -25.85 6.31 9.84
CA ALA A 188 -26.94 5.34 9.94
C ALA A 188 -26.63 4.02 9.20
N ASN A 189 -25.90 4.09 8.09
CA ASN A 189 -25.47 2.93 7.32
C ASN A 189 -24.52 2.02 8.10
N ASP A 190 -23.75 2.56 9.06
CA ASP A 190 -22.85 1.77 9.91
C ASP A 190 -23.66 0.84 10.82
N ALA A 191 -24.75 1.35 11.42
CA ALA A 191 -25.65 0.55 12.26
C ALA A 191 -26.31 -0.58 11.46
N THR A 192 -26.72 -0.32 10.22
CA THR A 192 -27.27 -1.35 9.33
C THR A 192 -26.27 -2.48 9.06
N VAL A 193 -24.99 -2.15 8.85
CA VAL A 193 -23.93 -3.15 8.67
C VAL A 193 -23.75 -3.99 9.93
N LEU A 194 -23.73 -3.37 11.11
CA LEU A 194 -23.57 -4.07 12.39
C LEU A 194 -24.71 -5.08 12.63
N GLU A 195 -25.97 -4.64 12.48
CA GLU A 195 -27.16 -5.49 12.64
C GLU A 195 -27.14 -6.67 11.64
N ARG A 196 -26.73 -6.39 10.39
CA ARG A 196 -26.65 -7.42 9.37
C ARG A 196 -25.57 -8.45 9.65
N ALA A 197 -24.38 -8.02 10.09
CA ALA A 197 -23.29 -8.91 10.46
C ALA A 197 -23.67 -9.82 11.65
N GLU A 198 -24.35 -9.28 12.67
CA GLU A 198 -24.85 -10.08 13.80
C GLU A 198 -25.85 -11.16 13.37
N THR A 199 -26.73 -10.81 12.42
CA THR A 199 -27.68 -11.76 11.83
C THR A 199 -26.96 -12.91 11.11
N ILE A 200 -25.93 -12.58 10.31
CA ILE A 200 -25.13 -13.58 9.59
C ILE A 200 -24.41 -14.50 10.58
N SER A 201 -23.70 -13.95 11.56
CA SER A 201 -22.97 -14.74 12.57
C SER A 201 -23.87 -15.61 13.44
N SER A 202 -25.16 -15.27 13.60
CA SER A 202 -26.12 -16.05 14.36
C SER A 202 -26.69 -17.22 13.56
N ALA A 203 -26.77 -17.12 12.24
CA ALA A 203 -27.28 -18.18 11.37
C ALA A 203 -26.28 -19.34 11.19
N GLU A 204 -24.98 -19.10 11.43
CA GLU A 204 -23.91 -20.09 11.29
C GLU A 204 -23.61 -20.90 12.57
N ARG A 205 -24.30 -20.60 13.68
CA ARG A 205 -24.17 -21.33 14.95
C ARG A 205 -25.27 -22.37 15.13
#